data_AF-A0A4P1RY97-F1
#
_entry.id   AF-A0A4P1RY97-F1
#
_cell.length_a   1.000
_cell.length_b   1.000
_cell.length_c   1.000
_cell.angle_alpha   90.00
_cell.angle_beta   90.00
_cell.angle_gamma   90.00
#
_symmetry.space_group_name_H-M   'P 1'
#
loop_
_entity.id
_entity.type
_entity.pdbx_description
1 polymer ?
#
loop_
_entity_poly.entity_id
_entity_poly.type
_entity_poly.pdbx_seq_one_letter_code
_entity_poly.pdbx_strand_id
1 'polypeptide(L)'
;MTPDTSKSVQIAENIYWVGNEIPDDQFQCHVYLIVNGDESVLIDPGSRITWPETRKKIQEHIPLESIKYLVCHHQDPDITGAIDFLLREAPRPDRAIVCHWRTEALLVHYNWHLPFYRPEDHDWKLELPGGRMLRFPFTPYLHFPGAICTFDETSGILFSSDVFGAFTKEFRLFAKDESYFEQMRPFHEHYMPSREILNHGLKQIEKFPIQMIAPQHGSIIRKELVRPMIEALKSLDCGLFLMPVYRKSIQELSHLNALHRTMMNAMLSGVRLLDTVEKTRDFLTAFAAVESLYFFVWDESGMVYRIGGKEKVEEKSLGVGVEVIRKDPIFAPLFRDREVMTTATDKLPSLSLPEKRNICLAPLASHGNAPYSIAAVIMKSGADSGRVCPFMDEIRPMLGVISRREEAFLTVEKEREQFYRRAVLDMLTGLYNRYYMNAEGVKEVQKAARYEYSLSCIMIDIDHFKEINDTHGHPVGDAVLEEIGHIIRQAARDVDLPVRYGGEEFLLILPHTDATGAEKLAERLRNQISFHTFRPSGVPIPVTISLGVAEMKRGDTLSKLVKRADVQLYRAKEAGRNQVKVEVPE
;
A
#
# COMPACT_ATOMS: atom_id res chain seq x y z
N MET A 1 20.86 -15.17 18.00
CA MET A 1 21.26 -13.85 18.53
C MET A 1 22.05 -13.15 17.44
N THR A 2 21.78 -11.87 17.18
CA THR A 2 22.63 -11.05 16.31
C THR A 2 23.95 -10.83 17.04
N PRO A 3 25.10 -11.11 16.42
CA PRO A 3 26.40 -10.87 17.06
C PRO A 3 26.61 -9.38 17.30
N ASP A 4 27.35 -9.06 18.37
CA ASP A 4 27.77 -7.69 18.70
C ASP A 4 28.81 -7.22 17.67
N THR A 5 28.39 -6.35 16.75
CA THR A 5 29.21 -5.83 15.65
C THR A 5 30.26 -4.84 16.11
N SER A 6 30.28 -4.43 17.39
CA SER A 6 31.33 -3.58 17.96
C SER A 6 32.63 -4.34 18.22
N LYS A 7 32.61 -5.68 18.22
CA LYS A 7 33.77 -6.55 18.44
C LYS A 7 34.14 -7.33 17.18
N SER A 8 35.30 -8.00 17.21
CA SER A 8 35.58 -9.05 16.24
C SER A 8 34.57 -10.21 16.40
N VAL A 9 34.16 -10.82 15.29
CA VAL A 9 33.22 -11.95 15.30
C VAL A 9 33.89 -13.14 14.66
N GLN A 10 34.05 -14.22 15.43
CA GLN A 10 34.59 -15.47 14.88
C GLN A 10 33.55 -16.11 13.95
N ILE A 11 33.94 -16.37 12.70
CA ILE A 11 33.07 -16.98 11.68
C ILE A 11 33.46 -18.41 11.36
N ALA A 12 34.72 -18.80 11.63
CA ALA A 12 35.21 -20.17 11.65
C ALA A 12 36.48 -20.28 12.51
N GLU A 13 37.05 -21.48 12.63
CA GLU A 13 38.29 -21.71 13.36
C GLU A 13 39.41 -20.82 12.80
N ASN A 14 39.98 -19.96 13.66
CA ASN A 14 41.00 -18.98 13.30
C ASN A 14 40.62 -18.02 12.16
N ILE A 15 39.31 -17.79 11.93
CA ILE A 15 38.81 -16.79 10.98
C ILE A 15 37.84 -15.84 11.67
N TYR A 16 38.11 -14.55 11.55
CA TYR A 16 37.35 -13.50 12.19
C TYR A 16 36.88 -12.47 11.17
N TRP A 17 35.63 -12.06 11.28
CA TRP A 17 35.18 -10.78 10.74
C TRP A 17 35.70 -9.67 11.65
N VAL A 18 36.46 -8.74 11.05
CA VAL A 18 37.07 -7.58 11.70
C VAL A 18 36.64 -6.27 11.04
N GLY A 19 35.56 -6.29 10.25
CA GLY A 19 34.96 -5.11 9.64
C GLY A 19 34.27 -4.19 10.64
N ASN A 20 33.63 -3.12 10.14
CA ASN A 20 32.94 -2.15 10.96
C ASN A 20 31.57 -1.81 10.39
N GLU A 21 30.61 -1.53 11.26
CA GLU A 21 29.33 -0.94 10.87
C GLU A 21 29.50 0.59 10.81
N ILE A 22 29.32 1.16 9.62
CA ILE A 22 29.31 2.61 9.41
C ILE A 22 27.87 3.09 9.55
N PRO A 23 27.52 3.96 10.53
CA PRO A 23 26.17 4.45 10.69
C PRO A 23 25.66 5.14 9.41
N ASP A 24 24.40 4.88 9.07
CA ASP A 24 23.69 5.43 7.90
C ASP A 24 24.29 5.11 6.52
N ASP A 25 25.29 4.21 6.45
CA ASP A 25 25.84 3.74 5.18
C ASP A 25 25.11 2.48 4.70
N GLN A 26 24.55 2.53 3.49
CA GLN A 26 23.91 1.35 2.90
C GLN A 26 24.92 0.40 2.27
N PHE A 27 26.18 0.82 2.15
CA PHE A 27 27.27 0.13 1.49
C PHE A 27 28.37 -0.25 2.48
N GLN A 28 28.01 -1.13 3.42
CA GLN A 28 28.93 -1.63 4.44
C GLN A 28 30.11 -2.36 3.82
N CYS A 29 31.33 -2.14 4.32
CA CYS A 29 32.56 -2.75 3.83
C CYS A 29 33.17 -3.68 4.89
N HIS A 30 33.42 -4.93 4.52
CA HIS A 30 33.86 -5.98 5.44
C HIS A 30 35.31 -6.37 5.22
N VAL A 31 36.00 -6.58 6.33
CA VAL A 31 37.38 -7.03 6.39
C VAL A 31 37.41 -8.35 7.15
N TYR A 32 38.19 -9.31 6.66
CA TYR A 32 38.32 -10.63 7.29
C TYR A 32 39.76 -10.94 7.63
N LEU A 33 39.97 -11.54 8.80
CA LEU A 33 41.29 -11.93 9.30
C LEU A 33 41.37 -13.45 9.40
N ILE A 34 42.38 -14.02 8.76
CA ILE A 34 42.78 -15.42 8.95
C ILE A 34 44.03 -15.43 9.83
N VAL A 35 43.91 -15.97 11.05
CA VAL A 35 45.02 -16.09 11.99
C VAL A 35 45.81 -17.35 11.67
N ASN A 36 47.10 -17.18 11.34
CA ASN A 36 48.01 -18.27 10.99
C ASN A 36 49.44 -17.98 11.48
N GLY A 37 49.58 -17.69 12.77
CA GLY A 37 50.86 -17.32 13.37
C GLY A 37 51.42 -16.04 12.73
N ASP A 38 52.72 -16.03 12.46
CA ASP A 38 53.42 -14.89 11.83
C ASP A 38 53.15 -14.76 10.32
N GLU A 39 52.37 -15.66 9.74
CA GLU A 39 51.94 -15.60 8.34
C GLU A 39 50.41 -15.45 8.22
N SER A 40 49.83 -14.61 9.08
CA SER A 40 48.40 -14.31 9.05
C SER A 40 48.01 -13.52 7.80
N VAL A 41 46.76 -13.67 7.38
CA VAL A 41 46.22 -13.10 6.13
C VAL A 41 45.10 -12.13 6.44
N LEU A 42 45.19 -10.92 5.89
CA LEU A 42 44.10 -9.94 5.92
C LEU A 42 43.45 -9.90 4.54
N ILE A 43 42.16 -10.20 4.50
CA ILE A 43 41.34 -10.22 3.28
C ILE A 43 40.60 -8.89 3.17
N ASP A 44 40.75 -8.24 2.01
CA ASP A 44 40.20 -6.93 1.69
C ASP A 44 40.41 -5.91 2.82
N PRO A 45 41.65 -5.40 3.02
CA PRO A 45 42.07 -4.65 4.22
C PRO A 45 41.22 -3.46 4.64
N GLY A 46 40.36 -2.96 3.76
CA GLY A 46 39.37 -1.94 4.07
C GLY A 46 39.79 -0.55 3.61
N SER A 47 39.06 0.45 4.10
CA SER A 47 39.25 1.84 3.73
C SER A 47 39.85 2.65 4.88
N ARG A 48 40.23 3.89 4.58
CA ARG A 48 40.63 4.86 5.62
C ARG A 48 39.54 5.07 6.68
N ILE A 49 38.28 4.95 6.32
CA ILE A 49 37.14 5.20 7.21
C ILE A 49 37.02 4.07 8.25
N THR A 50 37.21 2.82 7.82
CA THR A 50 37.03 1.64 8.68
C THR A 50 38.28 1.26 9.46
N TRP A 51 39.46 1.73 9.05
CA TRP A 51 40.75 1.36 9.65
C TRP A 51 40.84 1.49 11.19
N PRO A 52 40.38 2.58 11.84
CA PRO A 52 40.54 2.74 13.29
C PRO A 52 39.89 1.64 14.14
N GLU A 53 38.72 1.13 13.73
CA GLU A 53 38.05 0.01 14.40
C GLU A 53 38.57 -1.34 13.92
N THR A 54 38.87 -1.45 12.62
CA THR A 54 39.41 -2.68 12.03
C THR A 54 40.73 -3.08 12.70
N ARG A 55 41.67 -2.13 12.86
CA ARG A 55 42.95 -2.38 13.53
C ARG A 55 42.78 -2.85 14.97
N LYS A 56 41.81 -2.28 15.70
CA LYS A 56 41.54 -2.62 17.10
C LYS A 56 41.05 -4.07 17.20
N LYS A 57 40.14 -4.46 16.30
CA LYS A 57 39.60 -5.84 16.22
C LYS A 57 40.66 -6.85 15.80
N ILE A 58 41.61 -6.48 14.93
CA ILE A 58 42.75 -7.33 14.58
C ILE A 58 43.65 -7.56 15.80
N GLN A 59 43.95 -6.49 16.55
CA GLN A 59 44.82 -6.53 17.74
C GLN A 59 44.23 -7.32 18.92
N GLU A 60 42.94 -7.66 18.89
CA GLU A 60 42.34 -8.61 19.83
C GLU A 60 42.90 -10.03 19.66
N HIS A 61 43.43 -10.37 18.48
CA HIS A 61 43.87 -11.72 18.12
C HIS A 61 45.38 -11.83 17.87
N ILE A 62 45.97 -10.86 17.16
CA ILE A 62 47.39 -10.90 16.76
C ILE A 62 48.02 -9.50 16.72
N PRO A 63 49.35 -9.39 16.87
CA PRO A 63 50.09 -8.19 16.48
C PRO A 63 49.91 -7.89 14.97
N LEU A 64 49.91 -6.61 14.60
CA LEU A 64 49.75 -6.20 13.19
C LEU A 64 50.94 -6.68 12.32
N GLU A 65 52.11 -6.85 12.91
CA GLU A 65 53.33 -7.38 12.29
C GLU A 65 53.15 -8.82 11.81
N SER A 66 52.29 -9.60 12.46
CA SER A 66 52.01 -10.99 12.10
C SER A 66 51.18 -11.14 10.82
N ILE A 67 50.68 -10.03 10.26
CA ILE A 67 50.02 -10.00 8.96
C ILE A 67 51.09 -9.97 7.87
N LYS A 68 51.31 -11.11 7.21
CA LYS A 68 52.25 -11.25 6.09
C LYS A 68 51.56 -11.06 4.74
N TYR A 69 50.33 -11.52 4.58
CA TYR A 69 49.63 -11.47 3.30
C TYR A 69 48.44 -10.51 3.36
N LEU A 70 48.39 -9.56 2.42
CA LEU A 70 47.25 -8.67 2.21
C LEU A 70 46.57 -9.07 0.91
N VAL A 71 45.42 -9.74 1.01
CA VAL A 71 44.65 -10.12 -0.18
C VAL A 71 43.81 -8.92 -0.62
N CYS A 72 44.07 -8.44 -1.83
CA CYS A 72 43.28 -7.40 -2.47
C CYS A 72 42.57 -8.03 -3.67
N HIS A 73 41.28 -8.32 -3.52
CA HIS A 73 40.52 -8.98 -4.58
C HIS A 73 40.37 -8.10 -5.83
N HIS A 74 40.33 -6.78 -5.67
CA HIS A 74 40.48 -5.76 -6.73
C HIS A 74 41.06 -4.46 -6.14
N GLN A 75 41.20 -3.43 -6.98
CA GLN A 75 41.92 -2.20 -6.66
C GLN A 75 41.14 -1.16 -5.83
N ASP A 76 39.84 -1.37 -5.61
CA ASP A 76 38.98 -0.24 -5.23
C ASP A 76 39.37 0.33 -3.85
N PRO A 77 39.09 1.63 -3.60
CA PRO A 77 39.59 2.33 -2.42
C PRO A 77 39.02 1.81 -1.08
N ASP A 78 37.87 1.16 -1.14
CA ASP A 78 37.22 0.51 -0.02
C ASP A 78 37.90 -0.81 0.40
N ILE A 79 38.70 -1.41 -0.48
CA ILE A 79 39.55 -2.58 -0.20
C ILE A 79 40.96 -2.17 0.19
N THR A 80 41.52 -1.18 -0.52
CA THR A 80 42.97 -0.91 -0.49
C THR A 80 43.34 0.32 0.33
N GLY A 81 42.37 1.17 0.66
CA GLY A 81 42.59 2.46 1.31
C GLY A 81 43.18 2.39 2.72
N ALA A 82 43.07 1.25 3.41
CA ALA A 82 43.64 1.05 4.74
C ALA A 82 45.13 0.64 4.74
N ILE A 83 45.66 0.18 3.61
CA ILE A 83 47.00 -0.46 3.55
C ILE A 83 48.12 0.50 3.96
N ASP A 84 48.09 1.75 3.49
CA ASP A 84 49.10 2.76 3.85
C ASP A 84 49.16 3.02 5.37
N PHE A 85 48.03 2.92 6.07
CA PHE A 85 47.99 3.07 7.52
C PHE A 85 48.60 1.86 8.22
N LEU A 86 48.25 0.64 7.80
CA LEU A 86 48.86 -0.58 8.32
C LEU A 86 50.38 -0.58 8.15
N LEU A 87 50.89 -0.11 6.99
CA LEU A 87 52.33 -0.08 6.73
C LEU A 87 53.09 0.92 7.60
N ARG A 88 52.46 2.05 7.96
CA ARG A 88 53.05 3.03 8.88
C ARG A 88 53.05 2.55 10.32
N GLU A 89 52.00 1.84 10.73
CA GLU A 89 51.83 1.35 12.10
C GLU A 89 52.65 0.07 12.37
N ALA A 90 52.76 -0.83 11.38
CA ALA A 90 53.44 -2.11 11.52
C ALA A 90 54.24 -2.45 10.24
N PRO A 91 55.41 -1.82 10.04
CA PRO A 91 56.25 -2.03 8.86
C PRO A 91 56.82 -3.45 8.86
N ARG A 92 56.68 -4.15 7.72
CA ARG A 92 57.21 -5.50 7.50
C ARG A 92 57.74 -5.63 6.07
N PRO A 93 59.06 -5.83 5.86
CA PRO A 93 59.65 -5.82 4.51
C PRO A 93 59.20 -6.96 3.58
N ASP A 94 58.89 -8.13 4.14
CA ASP A 94 58.47 -9.34 3.40
C ASP A 94 56.95 -9.47 3.30
N ARG A 95 56.17 -8.45 3.71
CA ARG A 95 54.72 -8.44 3.56
C ARG A 95 54.35 -8.38 2.08
N ALA A 96 53.47 -9.27 1.63
CA ALA A 96 53.09 -9.36 0.22
C ALA A 96 51.64 -8.92 -0.02
N ILE A 97 51.43 -8.20 -1.13
CA ILE A 97 50.10 -7.95 -1.67
C ILE A 97 49.72 -9.12 -2.57
N VAL A 98 48.67 -9.85 -2.21
CA VAL A 98 48.13 -10.97 -2.98
C VAL A 98 47.02 -10.44 -3.88
N CYS A 99 47.27 -10.36 -5.19
CA CYS A 99 46.28 -9.88 -6.16
C CYS A 99 46.63 -10.34 -7.58
N HIS A 100 45.67 -10.29 -8.50
CA HIS A 100 45.91 -10.54 -9.91
C HIS A 100 46.76 -9.43 -10.56
N TRP A 101 47.53 -9.73 -11.61
CA TRP A 101 48.45 -8.79 -12.26
C TRP A 101 47.79 -7.49 -12.75
N ARG A 102 46.50 -7.55 -13.15
CA ARG A 102 45.74 -6.35 -13.54
C ARG A 102 45.45 -5.43 -12.35
N THR A 103 45.26 -6.00 -11.17
CA THR A 103 45.11 -5.24 -9.92
C THR A 103 46.45 -4.65 -9.54
N GLU A 104 47.54 -5.43 -9.60
CA GLU A 104 48.89 -4.93 -9.36
C GLU A 104 49.25 -3.74 -10.26
N ALA A 105 48.93 -3.80 -11.55
CA ALA A 105 49.20 -2.72 -12.50
C ALA A 105 48.62 -1.36 -12.06
N LEU A 106 47.61 -1.36 -11.19
CA LEU A 106 47.06 -0.16 -10.57
C LEU A 106 47.67 0.10 -9.19
N LEU A 107 47.85 -0.94 -8.38
CA LEU A 107 48.35 -0.81 -7.01
C LEU A 107 49.80 -0.36 -6.91
N VAL A 108 50.62 -0.60 -7.94
CA VAL A 108 52.00 -0.07 -8.00
C VAL A 108 52.05 1.45 -7.85
N HIS A 109 50.98 2.17 -8.22
CA HIS A 109 50.92 3.63 -8.11
C HIS A 109 50.75 4.15 -6.67
N TYR A 110 50.41 3.28 -5.71
CA TYR A 110 50.47 3.64 -4.29
C TYR A 110 51.90 3.69 -3.74
N ASN A 111 52.88 3.11 -4.47
CA ASN A 111 54.28 3.15 -4.11
C ASN A 111 54.62 2.57 -2.72
N TRP A 112 53.98 1.45 -2.34
CA TRP A 112 54.20 0.80 -1.04
C TRP A 112 55.55 0.08 -0.91
N HIS A 113 56.27 -0.16 -2.00
CA HIS A 113 57.52 -0.93 -2.03
C HIS A 113 57.42 -2.34 -1.42
N LEU A 114 56.27 -3.00 -1.60
CA LEU A 114 56.04 -4.39 -1.17
C LEU A 114 56.17 -5.36 -2.34
N PRO A 115 56.55 -6.64 -2.10
CA PRO A 115 56.38 -7.69 -3.08
C PRO A 115 54.90 -7.93 -3.42
N PHE A 116 54.65 -8.28 -4.68
CA PHE A 116 53.35 -8.77 -5.14
C PHE A 116 53.40 -10.28 -5.29
N TYR A 117 52.37 -10.95 -4.78
CA TYR A 117 52.10 -12.36 -4.98
C TYR A 117 50.94 -12.49 -5.96
N ARG A 118 51.22 -12.99 -7.17
CA ARG A 118 50.22 -13.13 -8.23
C ARG A 118 49.70 -14.57 -8.26
N PRO A 119 48.45 -14.83 -7.84
CA PRO A 119 47.93 -16.20 -7.80
C PRO A 119 48.11 -16.96 -9.11
N GLU A 120 47.97 -16.30 -10.26
CA GLU A 120 48.16 -16.88 -11.59
C GLU A 120 49.56 -17.43 -11.87
N ASP A 121 50.60 -16.89 -11.22
CA ASP A 121 51.99 -17.38 -11.33
C ASP A 121 52.24 -18.58 -10.38
N HIS A 122 51.25 -18.91 -9.55
CA HIS A 122 51.33 -19.91 -8.49
C HIS A 122 50.18 -20.93 -8.54
N ASP A 123 49.70 -21.28 -9.75
CA ASP A 123 48.58 -22.22 -9.96
C ASP A 123 47.30 -21.85 -9.17
N TRP A 124 47.04 -20.56 -8.99
CA TRP A 124 45.89 -20.01 -8.27
C TRP A 124 45.75 -20.52 -6.83
N LYS A 125 46.88 -20.74 -6.14
CA LYS A 125 46.92 -21.19 -4.75
C LYS A 125 47.97 -20.44 -3.93
N LEU A 126 47.78 -20.39 -2.62
CA LEU A 126 48.76 -19.95 -1.63
C LEU A 126 48.74 -20.96 -0.47
N GLU A 127 49.88 -21.58 -0.20
CA GLU A 127 50.06 -22.50 0.92
C GLU A 127 50.65 -21.75 2.11
N LEU A 128 49.94 -21.77 3.24
CA LEU A 128 50.37 -21.16 4.49
C LEU A 128 51.07 -22.20 5.37
N PRO A 129 51.97 -21.78 6.28
CA PRO A 129 52.57 -22.66 7.27
C PRO A 129 51.51 -23.44 8.05
N GLY A 130 51.74 -24.74 8.27
CA GLY A 130 50.76 -25.64 8.86
C GLY A 130 49.85 -26.35 7.85
N GLY A 131 50.06 -26.15 6.55
CA GLY A 131 49.37 -26.88 5.46
C GLY A 131 48.00 -26.32 5.09
N ARG A 132 47.66 -25.12 5.59
CA ARG A 132 46.42 -24.43 5.24
C ARG A 132 46.52 -23.86 3.82
N MET A 133 45.58 -24.20 2.96
CA MET A 133 45.61 -23.86 1.53
C MET A 133 44.52 -22.85 1.18
N LEU A 134 44.92 -21.73 0.59
CA LEU A 134 44.02 -20.76 -0.04
C LEU A 134 44.02 -20.96 -1.56
N ARG A 135 42.84 -20.93 -2.16
CA ARG A 135 42.63 -20.97 -3.61
C ARG A 135 42.04 -19.66 -4.09
N PHE A 136 42.35 -19.27 -5.31
CA PHE A 136 41.90 -17.98 -5.86
C PHE A 136 41.02 -18.19 -7.09
N PRO A 137 39.70 -18.39 -6.95
CA PRO A 137 38.80 -18.41 -8.10
C PRO A 137 38.90 -17.09 -8.88
N PHE A 138 39.22 -17.16 -10.17
CA PHE A 138 39.26 -15.98 -11.03
C PHE A 138 37.86 -15.60 -11.49
N THR A 139 37.43 -14.37 -11.19
CA THR A 139 36.09 -13.84 -11.47
C THR A 139 36.18 -12.58 -12.34
N PRO A 140 36.73 -12.71 -13.57
CA PRO A 140 37.04 -11.55 -14.40
C PRO A 140 35.79 -10.73 -14.68
N TYR A 141 35.93 -9.40 -14.56
CA TYR A 141 34.89 -8.41 -14.79
C TYR A 141 33.73 -8.47 -13.78
N LEU A 142 33.93 -9.02 -12.57
CA LEU A 142 32.94 -8.98 -11.48
C LEU A 142 33.42 -8.14 -10.28
N HIS A 143 33.38 -6.80 -10.36
CA HIS A 143 33.12 -5.97 -11.56
C HIS A 143 34.40 -5.60 -12.32
N PHE A 144 35.57 -5.81 -11.72
CA PHE A 144 36.86 -5.45 -12.30
C PHE A 144 37.46 -6.57 -13.19
N PRO A 145 38.11 -6.26 -14.34
CA PRO A 145 38.71 -7.28 -15.22
C PRO A 145 39.76 -8.21 -14.57
N GLY A 146 40.35 -7.79 -13.45
CA GLY A 146 41.28 -8.57 -12.64
C GLY A 146 40.72 -9.09 -11.32
N ALA A 147 39.40 -9.04 -11.12
CA ALA A 147 38.78 -9.46 -9.88
C ALA A 147 39.01 -10.97 -9.62
N ILE A 148 39.29 -11.29 -8.36
CA ILE A 148 39.47 -12.65 -7.86
C ILE A 148 38.64 -12.82 -6.58
N CYS A 149 38.36 -14.07 -6.20
CA CYS A 149 37.88 -14.42 -4.87
C CYS A 149 38.97 -15.22 -4.13
N THR A 150 38.76 -15.50 -2.84
CA THR A 150 39.61 -16.40 -2.05
C THR A 150 38.77 -17.50 -1.42
N PHE A 151 39.11 -18.76 -1.67
CA PHE A 151 38.50 -19.92 -1.04
C PHE A 151 39.50 -20.58 -0.09
N ASP A 152 39.16 -20.71 1.18
CA ASP A 152 39.97 -21.39 2.17
C ASP A 152 39.58 -22.87 2.28
N GLU A 153 40.47 -23.78 1.89
CA GLU A 153 40.17 -25.22 1.86
C GLU A 153 39.92 -25.80 3.25
N THR A 154 40.50 -25.20 4.29
CA THR A 154 40.36 -25.68 5.68
C THR A 154 38.97 -25.41 6.25
N SER A 155 38.44 -24.19 6.10
CA SER A 155 37.13 -23.81 6.63
C SER A 155 35.97 -24.00 5.65
N GLY A 156 36.26 -24.06 4.34
CA GLY A 156 35.25 -24.02 3.28
C GLY A 156 34.59 -22.65 3.11
N ILE A 157 35.18 -21.58 3.66
CA ILE A 157 34.70 -20.20 3.45
C ILE A 157 35.20 -19.68 2.10
N LEU A 158 34.27 -19.11 1.33
CA LEU A 158 34.59 -18.27 0.18
C LEU A 158 34.53 -16.80 0.59
N PHE A 159 35.66 -16.12 0.59
CA PHE A 159 35.71 -14.66 0.60
C PHE A 159 35.47 -14.17 -0.82
N SER A 160 34.27 -13.68 -1.08
CA SER A 160 33.78 -13.47 -2.45
C SER A 160 33.98 -12.07 -3.00
N SER A 161 34.60 -11.19 -2.21
CA SER A 161 34.75 -9.77 -2.56
C SER A 161 33.37 -9.15 -2.86
N ASP A 162 33.25 -8.39 -3.95
CA ASP A 162 32.00 -7.78 -4.43
C ASP A 162 30.95 -8.81 -4.89
N VAL A 163 31.37 -10.01 -5.29
CA VAL A 163 30.39 -11.04 -5.65
C VAL A 163 29.61 -11.41 -4.38
N PHE A 164 28.30 -11.50 -4.49
CA PHE A 164 27.35 -11.62 -3.37
C PHE A 164 27.21 -10.35 -2.50
N GLY A 165 27.74 -9.20 -2.93
CA GLY A 165 27.54 -7.90 -2.32
C GLY A 165 26.09 -7.42 -2.32
N ALA A 166 25.75 -6.52 -1.39
CA ALA A 166 24.40 -6.00 -1.23
C ALA A 166 24.37 -4.56 -0.70
N PHE A 167 23.29 -3.84 -1.00
CA PHE A 167 22.95 -2.59 -0.33
C PHE A 167 21.96 -2.87 0.81
N THR A 168 22.36 -2.60 2.06
CA THR A 168 21.57 -2.95 3.25
C THR A 168 21.16 -1.70 4.02
N LYS A 169 19.84 -1.45 4.18
CA LYS A 169 19.33 -0.31 4.98
C LYS A 169 19.48 -0.51 6.49
N GLU A 170 19.29 -1.73 6.95
CA GLU A 170 19.53 -2.14 8.34
C GLU A 170 20.57 -3.25 8.29
N PHE A 171 21.77 -2.98 8.78
CA PHE A 171 22.87 -3.92 8.71
C PHE A 171 22.63 -5.11 9.64
N ARG A 172 22.89 -6.32 9.12
CA ARG A 172 23.04 -7.54 9.90
C ARG A 172 24.22 -8.29 9.35
N LEU A 173 25.11 -8.75 10.23
CA LEU A 173 26.31 -9.47 9.79
C LEU A 173 25.98 -10.78 9.06
N PHE A 174 24.89 -11.47 9.42
CA PHE A 174 24.48 -12.72 8.77
C PHE A 174 23.14 -12.57 8.06
N ALA A 175 23.06 -13.11 6.84
CA ALA A 175 21.82 -13.26 6.10
C ALA A 175 20.85 -14.17 6.88
N LYS A 176 19.58 -13.75 6.98
CA LYS A 176 18.59 -14.44 7.80
C LYS A 176 17.92 -15.61 7.07
N ASP A 177 17.50 -15.37 5.83
CA ASP A 177 16.71 -16.26 5.00
C ASP A 177 16.83 -15.85 3.52
N GLU A 178 16.15 -16.57 2.62
CA GLU A 178 16.21 -16.34 1.17
C GLU A 178 15.75 -14.94 0.74
N SER A 179 14.95 -14.24 1.56
CA SER A 179 14.54 -12.86 1.25
C SER A 179 15.72 -11.88 1.19
N TYR A 180 16.89 -12.29 1.73
CA TYR A 180 18.12 -11.52 1.63
C TYR A 180 18.54 -11.24 0.18
N PHE A 181 18.15 -12.09 -0.78
CA PHE A 181 18.44 -11.86 -2.20
C PHE A 181 17.95 -10.50 -2.70
N GLU A 182 16.82 -9.99 -2.18
CA GLU A 182 16.29 -8.67 -2.56
C GLU A 182 17.19 -7.49 -2.13
N GLN A 183 18.13 -7.72 -1.21
CA GLN A 183 19.15 -6.72 -0.85
C GLN A 183 20.39 -6.84 -1.73
N MET A 184 20.72 -8.04 -2.21
CA MET A 184 21.83 -8.29 -3.14
C MET A 184 21.49 -7.87 -4.57
N ARG A 185 20.24 -8.05 -4.99
CA ARG A 185 19.75 -7.83 -6.34
C ARG A 185 20.17 -6.45 -6.89
N PRO A 186 19.93 -5.32 -6.20
CA PRO A 186 20.27 -4.01 -6.75
C PRO A 186 21.78 -3.84 -6.96
N PHE A 187 22.63 -4.37 -6.07
CA PHE A 187 24.08 -4.29 -6.26
C PHE A 187 24.50 -5.00 -7.54
N HIS A 188 24.04 -6.24 -7.72
CA HIS A 188 24.45 -7.06 -8.87
C HIS A 188 23.86 -6.57 -10.20
N GLU A 189 22.62 -6.09 -10.20
CA GLU A 189 22.00 -5.50 -11.38
C GLU A 189 22.83 -4.35 -11.96
N HIS A 190 23.49 -3.56 -11.10
CA HIS A 190 24.20 -2.34 -11.50
C HIS A 190 25.71 -2.52 -11.66
N TYR A 191 26.37 -3.26 -10.76
CA TYR A 191 27.82 -3.41 -10.75
C TYR A 191 28.28 -4.54 -11.67
N MET A 192 27.48 -5.60 -11.83
CA MET A 192 27.87 -6.72 -12.70
C MET A 192 27.59 -6.34 -14.16
N PRO A 193 28.54 -6.56 -15.09
CA PRO A 193 28.47 -6.00 -16.44
C PRO A 193 27.45 -6.69 -17.34
N SER A 194 27.18 -7.98 -17.13
CA SER A 194 26.15 -8.73 -17.83
C SER A 194 25.89 -10.07 -17.14
N ARG A 195 24.73 -10.67 -17.41
CA ARG A 195 24.36 -11.97 -16.89
C ARG A 195 25.34 -13.06 -17.32
N GLU A 196 25.84 -13.02 -18.56
CA GLU A 196 26.77 -14.01 -19.09
C GLU A 196 28.11 -13.98 -18.37
N ILE A 197 28.63 -12.77 -18.08
CA ILE A 197 29.87 -12.59 -17.32
C ILE A 197 29.67 -13.00 -15.86
N LEU A 198 28.55 -12.61 -15.24
CA LEU A 198 28.19 -13.05 -13.89
C LEU A 198 28.15 -14.58 -13.80
N ASN A 199 27.45 -15.22 -14.74
CA ASN A 199 27.37 -16.68 -14.82
C ASN A 199 28.72 -17.35 -15.07
N HIS A 200 29.63 -16.70 -15.80
CA HIS A 200 30.98 -17.20 -15.96
C HIS A 200 31.72 -17.25 -14.60
N GLY A 201 31.69 -16.15 -13.84
CA GLY A 201 32.33 -16.09 -12.52
C GLY A 201 31.69 -17.04 -11.50
N LEU A 202 30.36 -17.11 -11.46
CA LEU A 202 29.64 -18.06 -10.60
C LEU A 202 30.04 -19.51 -10.90
N LYS A 203 30.20 -19.89 -12.17
CA LYS A 203 30.69 -21.23 -12.54
C LYS A 203 32.12 -21.52 -12.06
N GLN A 204 32.97 -20.51 -11.90
CA GLN A 204 34.30 -20.71 -11.31
C GLN A 204 34.19 -20.95 -9.80
N ILE A 205 33.31 -20.20 -9.14
CA ILE A 205 33.02 -20.32 -7.70
C ILE A 205 32.40 -21.67 -7.36
N GLU A 206 31.47 -22.17 -8.17
CA GLU A 206 30.77 -23.45 -7.93
C GLU A 206 31.65 -24.70 -7.99
N LYS A 207 32.89 -24.59 -8.46
CA LYS A 207 33.85 -25.70 -8.44
C LYS A 207 34.29 -26.09 -7.03
N PHE A 208 34.05 -25.22 -6.05
CA PHE A 208 34.53 -25.38 -4.68
C PHE A 208 33.41 -25.82 -3.73
N PRO A 209 33.71 -26.64 -2.70
CA PRO A 209 32.73 -27.15 -1.74
C PRO A 209 32.39 -26.12 -0.65
N ILE A 210 31.77 -25.01 -1.05
CA ILE A 210 31.52 -23.83 -0.21
C ILE A 210 30.58 -24.16 0.96
N GLN A 211 31.01 -23.83 2.18
CA GLN A 211 30.24 -23.95 3.42
C GLN A 211 29.69 -22.59 3.89
N MET A 212 30.29 -21.48 3.47
CA MET A 212 29.87 -20.12 3.81
C MET A 212 30.45 -19.14 2.79
N ILE A 213 29.69 -18.10 2.44
CA ILE A 213 30.17 -16.99 1.63
C ILE A 213 30.30 -15.75 2.51
N ALA A 214 31.47 -15.15 2.50
CA ALA A 214 31.85 -13.96 3.23
C ALA A 214 32.13 -12.82 2.22
N PRO A 215 31.10 -12.04 1.83
CA PRO A 215 31.27 -10.97 0.86
C PRO A 215 31.94 -9.75 1.49
N GLN A 216 32.52 -8.88 0.65
CA GLN A 216 33.05 -7.57 1.05
C GLN A 216 31.88 -6.67 1.49
N HIS A 217 30.76 -6.70 0.77
CA HIS A 217 29.57 -5.92 1.10
C HIS A 217 28.39 -6.78 1.56
N GLY A 218 27.52 -6.21 2.38
CA GLY A 218 26.26 -6.87 2.76
C GLY A 218 26.41 -7.83 3.94
N SER A 219 25.92 -9.06 3.83
CA SER A 219 25.81 -10.02 4.92
C SER A 219 26.45 -11.35 4.56
N ILE A 220 27.08 -11.99 5.55
CA ILE A 220 27.64 -13.34 5.43
C ILE A 220 26.50 -14.35 5.19
N ILE A 221 26.68 -15.19 4.17
CA ILE A 221 25.69 -16.17 3.72
C ILE A 221 26.10 -17.55 4.25
N ARG A 222 25.25 -18.13 5.10
CA ARG A 222 25.46 -19.46 5.69
C ARG A 222 25.17 -20.57 4.68
N LYS A 223 25.72 -21.76 4.93
CA LYS A 223 25.64 -22.96 4.08
C LYS A 223 24.27 -23.19 3.46
N GLU A 224 23.22 -23.10 4.28
CA GLU A 224 21.83 -23.32 3.90
C GLU A 224 21.32 -22.34 2.83
N LEU A 225 21.89 -21.13 2.76
CA LEU A 225 21.54 -20.10 1.79
C LEU A 225 22.51 -20.02 0.61
N VAL A 226 23.69 -20.65 0.66
CA VAL A 226 24.69 -20.58 -0.43
C VAL A 226 24.10 -20.99 -1.78
N ARG A 227 23.47 -22.17 -1.86
CA ARG A 227 22.91 -22.68 -3.12
C ARG A 227 21.72 -21.84 -3.61
N PRO A 228 20.72 -21.49 -2.78
CA PRO A 228 19.65 -20.57 -3.18
C PRO A 228 20.18 -19.24 -3.75
N MET A 229 21.18 -18.63 -3.13
CA MET A 229 21.74 -17.34 -3.57
C MET A 229 22.48 -17.46 -4.90
N ILE A 230 23.25 -18.52 -5.11
CA ILE A 230 23.91 -18.80 -6.40
C ILE A 230 22.88 -18.95 -7.52
N GLU A 231 21.85 -19.77 -7.31
CA GLU A 231 20.82 -20.01 -8.33
C GLU A 231 20.01 -18.74 -8.64
N ALA A 232 19.70 -17.95 -7.63
CA ALA A 232 19.03 -16.66 -7.81
C ALA A 232 19.88 -15.69 -8.66
N LEU A 233 21.18 -15.55 -8.35
CA LEU A 233 22.09 -14.72 -9.15
C LEU A 233 22.26 -15.21 -10.58
N LYS A 234 22.21 -16.52 -10.84
CA LYS A 234 22.34 -17.04 -12.20
C LYS A 234 21.21 -16.63 -13.14
N SER A 235 20.02 -16.46 -12.56
CA SER A 235 18.81 -16.04 -13.27
C SER A 235 18.69 -14.52 -13.43
N LEU A 236 19.60 -13.74 -12.80
CA LEU A 236 19.52 -12.30 -12.76
C LEU A 236 20.00 -11.66 -14.07
N ASP A 237 19.15 -10.90 -14.72
CA ASP A 237 19.58 -9.97 -15.77
C ASP A 237 20.28 -8.77 -15.12
N CYS A 238 21.46 -8.40 -15.60
CA CYS A 238 22.26 -7.32 -15.03
C CYS A 238 23.07 -6.54 -16.09
N GLY A 239 23.58 -5.37 -15.69
CA GLY A 239 24.49 -4.53 -16.47
C GLY A 239 23.91 -4.15 -17.83
N LEU A 240 24.58 -4.59 -18.91
CA LEU A 240 24.22 -4.26 -20.29
C LEU A 240 22.78 -4.64 -20.67
N PHE A 241 22.21 -5.70 -20.09
CA PHE A 241 20.82 -6.10 -20.36
C PHE A 241 19.80 -5.11 -19.83
N LEU A 242 20.18 -4.40 -18.77
CA LEU A 242 19.36 -3.40 -18.12
C LEU A 242 19.70 -1.98 -18.61
N MET A 243 20.77 -1.77 -19.40
CA MET A 243 21.13 -0.46 -19.98
C MET A 243 20.01 0.23 -20.78
N PRO A 244 19.16 -0.48 -21.55
CA PRO A 244 17.97 0.13 -22.18
C PRO A 244 16.96 0.66 -21.16
N VAL A 245 16.93 0.08 -19.95
CA VAL A 245 16.11 0.49 -18.80
C VAL A 245 16.82 1.58 -17.96
N TYR A 246 18.16 1.58 -17.90
CA TYR A 246 19.03 2.45 -17.09
C TYR A 246 19.31 3.86 -17.64
N ARG A 247 18.45 4.43 -18.48
CA ARG A 247 18.56 5.87 -18.83
C ARG A 247 18.28 6.84 -17.65
N LYS A 248 18.12 6.31 -16.44
CA LYS A 248 17.67 6.97 -15.22
C LYS A 248 18.66 6.72 -14.07
N SER A 249 18.91 7.74 -13.26
CA SER A 249 19.93 7.76 -12.20
C SER A 249 19.61 6.80 -11.04
N ILE A 250 20.62 6.40 -10.25
CA ILE A 250 20.49 5.51 -9.07
C ILE A 250 19.42 6.00 -8.09
N GLN A 251 19.29 7.31 -7.92
CA GLN A 251 18.26 7.91 -7.07
C GLN A 251 16.84 7.68 -7.62
N GLU A 252 16.66 7.73 -8.95
CA GLU A 252 15.35 7.49 -9.59
C GLU A 252 14.93 6.02 -9.42
N LEU A 253 15.87 5.07 -9.44
CA LEU A 253 15.62 3.64 -9.21
C LEU A 253 15.28 3.30 -7.75
N SER A 254 15.97 3.90 -6.78
CA SER A 254 15.62 3.71 -5.36
C SER A 254 14.19 4.18 -5.06
N HIS A 255 13.83 5.33 -5.62
CA HIS A 255 12.48 5.88 -5.48
C HIS A 255 11.43 5.07 -6.27
N LEU A 256 11.76 4.58 -7.48
CA LEU A 256 10.89 3.67 -8.24
C LEU A 256 10.66 2.35 -7.49
N ASN A 257 11.70 1.75 -6.92
CA ASN A 257 11.58 0.55 -6.10
C ASN A 257 10.76 0.81 -4.82
N ALA A 258 10.89 1.97 -4.20
CA ALA A 258 10.02 2.38 -3.09
C ALA A 258 8.55 2.53 -3.52
N LEU A 259 8.32 3.05 -4.73
CA LEU A 259 6.99 3.16 -5.33
C LEU A 259 6.41 1.77 -5.66
N HIS A 260 7.19 0.86 -6.26
CA HIS A 260 6.79 -0.53 -6.51
C HIS A 260 6.42 -1.25 -5.21
N ARG A 261 7.24 -1.13 -4.15
CA ARG A 261 6.90 -1.70 -2.84
C ARG A 261 5.62 -1.10 -2.28
N THR A 262 5.42 0.20 -2.43
CA THR A 262 4.18 0.86 -2.02
C THR A 262 2.99 0.30 -2.78
N MET A 263 3.08 0.14 -4.10
CA MET A 263 2.02 -0.40 -4.94
C MET A 263 1.74 -1.88 -4.62
N MET A 264 2.77 -2.70 -4.42
CA MET A 264 2.61 -4.09 -3.99
C MET A 264 1.97 -4.18 -2.61
N ASN A 265 2.41 -3.36 -1.65
CA ASN A 265 1.75 -3.26 -0.35
C ASN A 265 0.31 -2.82 -0.52
N ALA A 266 0.05 -1.84 -1.39
CA ALA A 266 -1.31 -1.39 -1.64
C ALA A 266 -2.18 -2.51 -2.17
N MET A 267 -1.69 -3.35 -3.08
CA MET A 267 -2.38 -4.56 -3.56
C MET A 267 -2.66 -5.58 -2.44
N LEU A 268 -1.71 -5.78 -1.52
CA LEU A 268 -1.78 -6.82 -0.49
C LEU A 268 -2.54 -6.40 0.77
N SER A 269 -2.48 -5.13 1.17
CA SER A 269 -2.88 -4.68 2.51
C SER A 269 -4.15 -3.81 2.57
N GLY A 270 -4.95 -3.78 1.50
CA GLY A 270 -6.21 -3.03 1.49
C GLY A 270 -6.06 -1.51 1.57
N VAL A 271 -4.84 -0.98 1.35
CA VAL A 271 -4.58 0.47 1.27
C VAL A 271 -5.42 1.07 0.15
N ARG A 272 -6.10 2.18 0.42
CA ARG A 272 -7.00 2.81 -0.56
C ARG A 272 -6.21 3.32 -1.76
N LEU A 273 -6.84 3.31 -2.94
CA LEU A 273 -6.23 3.84 -4.18
C LEU A 273 -5.66 5.26 -3.96
N LEU A 274 -6.32 6.09 -3.16
CA LEU A 274 -5.90 7.45 -2.82
C LEU A 274 -4.45 7.56 -2.32
N ASP A 275 -4.02 6.71 -1.40
CA ASP A 275 -2.65 6.77 -0.85
C ASP A 275 -1.59 6.42 -1.92
N THR A 276 -1.97 5.55 -2.86
CA THR A 276 -1.14 5.20 -4.01
C THR A 276 -1.07 6.34 -5.01
N VAL A 277 -2.20 7.03 -5.25
CA VAL A 277 -2.27 8.22 -6.11
C VAL A 277 -1.34 9.31 -5.57
N GLU A 278 -1.40 9.63 -4.27
CA GLU A 278 -0.60 10.69 -3.67
C GLU A 278 0.90 10.41 -3.78
N LYS A 279 1.33 9.19 -3.43
CA LYS A 279 2.75 8.80 -3.54
C LYS A 279 3.25 8.77 -4.99
N THR A 280 2.41 8.30 -5.92
CA THR A 280 2.74 8.32 -7.35
C THR A 280 2.88 9.75 -7.86
N ARG A 281 1.98 10.66 -7.43
CA ARG A 281 2.06 12.09 -7.75
C ARG A 281 3.35 12.71 -7.19
N ASP A 282 3.66 12.47 -5.93
CA ASP A 282 4.83 13.06 -5.27
C ASP A 282 6.12 12.62 -5.96
N PHE A 283 6.20 11.33 -6.34
CA PHE A 283 7.29 10.82 -7.16
C PHE A 283 7.36 11.52 -8.52
N LEU A 284 6.25 11.56 -9.27
CA LEU A 284 6.18 12.18 -10.59
C LEU A 284 6.53 13.68 -10.57
N THR A 285 6.17 14.36 -9.49
CA THR A 285 6.48 15.77 -9.27
C THR A 285 7.99 15.98 -9.13
N ALA A 286 8.66 15.11 -8.36
CA ALA A 286 10.12 15.13 -8.21
C ALA A 286 10.86 14.65 -9.49
N PHE A 287 10.27 13.69 -10.21
CA PHE A 287 10.91 12.99 -11.33
C PHE A 287 10.84 13.75 -12.67
N ALA A 288 9.70 14.39 -12.98
CA ALA A 288 9.45 14.94 -14.32
C ALA A 288 8.66 16.25 -14.32
N ALA A 289 8.72 17.03 -13.23
CA ALA A 289 8.04 18.32 -13.11
C ALA A 289 6.53 18.24 -13.43
N VAL A 290 5.89 17.18 -12.94
CA VAL A 290 4.42 17.01 -12.99
C VAL A 290 3.75 18.02 -12.06
N GLU A 291 2.58 18.54 -12.48
CA GLU A 291 1.78 19.49 -11.71
C GLU A 291 0.68 18.79 -10.92
N SER A 292 -0.04 17.89 -11.59
CA SER A 292 -1.13 17.13 -10.98
C SER A 292 -1.31 15.75 -11.62
N LEU A 293 -1.88 14.85 -10.83
CA LEU A 293 -2.21 13.48 -11.20
C LEU A 293 -3.63 13.19 -10.74
N TYR A 294 -4.47 12.76 -11.67
CA TYR A 294 -5.86 12.40 -11.42
C TYR A 294 -6.13 10.97 -11.87
N PHE A 295 -6.98 10.27 -11.13
CA PHE A 295 -7.51 8.98 -11.53
C PHE A 295 -9.00 9.09 -11.75
N PHE A 296 -9.48 8.51 -12.85
CA PHE A 296 -10.89 8.43 -13.19
C PHE A 296 -11.30 6.97 -13.22
N VAL A 297 -12.38 6.63 -12.53
CA VAL A 297 -12.96 5.29 -12.48
C VAL A 297 -14.42 5.38 -12.87
N TRP A 298 -14.88 4.50 -13.75
CA TRP A 298 -16.27 4.39 -14.15
C TRP A 298 -16.93 3.21 -13.43
N ASP A 299 -18.16 3.37 -12.97
CA ASP A 299 -18.98 2.22 -12.55
C ASP A 299 -19.79 1.63 -13.73
N GLU A 300 -20.42 0.47 -13.48
CA GLU A 300 -21.27 -0.22 -14.46
C GLU A 300 -22.48 0.62 -14.92
N SER A 301 -22.88 1.64 -14.15
CA SER A 301 -23.96 2.56 -14.52
C SER A 301 -23.50 3.73 -15.40
N GLY A 302 -22.19 3.83 -15.64
CA GLY A 302 -21.55 4.89 -16.41
C GLY A 302 -21.30 6.17 -15.62
N MET A 303 -21.36 6.13 -14.28
CA MET A 303 -20.94 7.24 -13.42
C MET A 303 -19.42 7.30 -13.34
N VAL A 304 -18.87 8.51 -13.33
CA VAL A 304 -17.42 8.74 -13.26
C VAL A 304 -17.03 9.26 -11.90
N TYR A 305 -16.05 8.61 -11.29
CA TYR A 305 -15.46 8.96 -10.01
C TYR A 305 -14.06 9.53 -10.25
N ARG A 306 -13.82 10.78 -9.84
CA ARG A 306 -12.49 11.41 -9.85
C ARG A 306 -11.83 11.22 -8.50
N ILE A 307 -10.59 10.74 -8.51
CA ILE A 307 -9.78 10.45 -7.32
C ILE A 307 -8.47 11.23 -7.43
N GLY A 308 -8.21 12.07 -6.42
CA GLY A 308 -7.01 12.91 -6.31
C GLY A 308 -7.26 14.41 -6.53
N GLY A 309 -6.52 15.26 -5.80
CA GLY A 309 -6.63 16.73 -5.82
C GLY A 309 -6.43 17.34 -4.43
N LYS A 310 -6.09 18.64 -4.33
CA LYS A 310 -5.99 19.36 -3.05
C LYS A 310 -7.34 19.93 -2.56
N GLU A 311 -8.37 19.90 -3.40
CA GLU A 311 -9.66 20.50 -3.11
C GLU A 311 -10.51 19.54 -2.26
N LYS A 312 -11.04 20.04 -1.13
CA LYS A 312 -12.04 19.34 -0.34
C LYS A 312 -13.29 19.16 -1.21
N VAL A 313 -13.63 17.92 -1.53
CA VAL A 313 -14.89 17.59 -2.20
C VAL A 313 -16.04 17.83 -1.21
N GLU A 314 -16.98 18.71 -1.56
CA GLU A 314 -18.10 19.13 -0.70
C GLU A 314 -19.30 18.17 -0.70
N GLU A 315 -19.30 17.10 -1.51
CA GLU A 315 -20.43 16.16 -1.54
C GLU A 315 -20.20 14.92 -0.67
N LYS A 316 -21.12 14.73 0.29
CA LYS A 316 -21.30 13.49 1.06
C LYS A 316 -21.68 12.33 0.12
N SER A 317 -20.70 11.72 -0.53
CA SER A 317 -20.85 10.38 -1.10
C SER A 317 -19.52 9.64 -1.00
N LEU A 318 -19.54 8.48 -0.35
CA LEU A 318 -18.46 7.49 -0.28
C LEU A 318 -17.06 8.05 0.06
N GLY A 319 -16.87 8.44 1.32
CA GLY A 319 -15.58 8.45 2.03
C GLY A 319 -14.35 9.04 1.33
N VAL A 320 -13.97 10.26 1.71
CA VAL A 320 -12.63 10.89 1.56
C VAL A 320 -12.10 10.96 0.11
N GLY A 321 -12.31 12.10 -0.55
CA GLY A 321 -11.55 12.53 -1.74
C GLY A 321 -12.06 12.07 -3.10
N VAL A 322 -13.28 11.51 -3.15
CA VAL A 322 -13.94 11.05 -4.39
C VAL A 322 -15.00 12.05 -4.82
N GLU A 323 -14.90 12.56 -6.05
CA GLU A 323 -15.91 13.45 -6.64
C GLU A 323 -16.66 12.74 -7.77
N VAL A 324 -17.99 12.84 -7.76
CA VAL A 324 -18.86 12.28 -8.80
C VAL A 324 -19.02 13.29 -9.93
N ILE A 325 -18.47 12.97 -11.10
CA ILE A 325 -18.62 13.80 -12.30
C ILE A 325 -19.78 13.26 -13.14
N ARG A 326 -20.83 14.07 -13.34
CA ARG A 326 -21.95 13.71 -14.23
C ARG A 326 -21.49 13.74 -15.69
N LYS A 327 -21.73 12.62 -16.41
CA LYS A 327 -21.51 12.38 -17.86
C LYS A 327 -20.77 13.51 -18.59
N ASP A 328 -19.45 13.36 -18.67
CA ASP A 328 -18.60 14.31 -19.40
C ASP A 328 -18.34 13.83 -20.84
N PRO A 329 -18.81 14.55 -21.88
CA PRO A 329 -18.61 14.18 -23.28
C PRO A 329 -17.14 14.26 -23.75
N ILE A 330 -16.23 14.80 -22.95
CA ILE A 330 -14.83 15.06 -23.32
C ILE A 330 -13.99 13.80 -23.42
N PHE A 331 -14.24 12.80 -22.58
CA PHE A 331 -13.43 11.58 -22.61
C PHE A 331 -13.87 10.61 -23.73
N ALA A 332 -15.15 10.66 -24.14
CA ALA A 332 -15.75 9.76 -25.15
C ALA A 332 -14.93 9.62 -26.47
N PRO A 333 -14.33 10.69 -27.04
CA PRO A 333 -13.56 10.61 -28.28
C PRO A 333 -12.13 10.06 -28.12
N LEU A 334 -11.56 10.09 -26.91
CA LEU A 334 -10.20 9.59 -26.62
C LEU A 334 -10.12 8.05 -26.60
N PHE A 335 -11.27 7.38 -26.59
CA PHE A 335 -11.41 5.93 -26.41
C PHE A 335 -11.40 5.08 -27.69
N ARG A 336 -10.99 5.64 -28.84
CA ARG A 336 -11.04 4.92 -30.12
C ARG A 336 -9.95 3.85 -30.26
N ASP A 337 -8.78 4.03 -29.63
CA ASP A 337 -7.69 3.06 -29.62
C ASP A 337 -7.30 2.70 -28.19
N ARG A 338 -7.65 1.48 -27.75
CA ARG A 338 -7.63 1.07 -26.32
C ARG A 338 -6.27 0.76 -25.73
N GLU A 339 -5.22 0.83 -26.54
CA GLU A 339 -3.86 0.45 -26.15
C GLU A 339 -2.86 1.60 -26.26
N VAL A 340 -3.30 2.77 -26.70
CA VAL A 340 -2.39 3.86 -27.05
C VAL A 340 -2.36 4.92 -25.94
N MET A 341 -1.19 5.12 -25.33
CA MET A 341 -0.92 6.34 -24.57
C MET A 341 -0.97 7.54 -25.51
N THR A 342 -1.73 8.57 -25.14
CA THR A 342 -1.81 9.79 -25.94
C THR A 342 -1.32 10.97 -25.13
N THR A 343 -0.42 11.75 -25.71
CA THR A 343 -0.14 13.11 -25.26
C THR A 343 -1.14 14.05 -25.95
N ALA A 344 -1.93 14.77 -25.16
CA ALA A 344 -2.85 15.77 -25.66
C ALA A 344 -2.41 17.15 -25.18
N THR A 345 -2.32 18.11 -26.10
CA THR A 345 -1.97 19.50 -25.79
C THR A 345 -3.19 20.36 -25.48
N ASP A 346 -4.40 20.01 -25.95
CA ASP A 346 -5.59 20.89 -25.88
C ASP A 346 -6.96 20.15 -25.84
N LYS A 347 -7.14 19.07 -25.07
CA LYS A 347 -8.43 18.32 -25.06
C LYS A 347 -8.99 17.92 -23.70
N LEU A 348 -8.99 18.81 -22.69
CA LEU A 348 -9.82 18.61 -21.47
C LEU A 348 -10.46 19.93 -20.93
N PRO A 349 -11.54 20.42 -21.55
CA PRO A 349 -12.25 21.63 -21.09
C PRO A 349 -12.86 21.57 -19.68
N SER A 350 -13.18 20.38 -19.15
CA SER A 350 -13.90 20.22 -17.88
C SER A 350 -13.02 20.26 -16.62
N LEU A 351 -11.70 20.27 -16.78
CA LEU A 351 -10.76 20.37 -15.66
C LEU A 351 -10.39 21.82 -15.31
N SER A 352 -10.99 22.82 -15.95
CA SER A 352 -10.69 24.25 -15.74
C SER A 352 -9.18 24.56 -15.78
N LEU A 353 -8.45 23.88 -16.67
CA LEU A 353 -7.00 24.00 -16.76
C LEU A 353 -6.62 25.29 -17.53
N PRO A 354 -5.64 26.08 -17.04
CA PRO A 354 -5.07 27.20 -17.79
C PRO A 354 -4.43 26.72 -19.12
N GLU A 355 -4.46 27.57 -20.15
CA GLU A 355 -4.07 27.26 -21.55
C GLU A 355 -2.72 26.52 -21.73
N LYS A 356 -2.66 25.67 -22.78
CA LYS A 356 -1.50 24.94 -23.32
C LYS A 356 -0.68 24.14 -22.29
N ARG A 357 -1.22 23.01 -21.84
CA ARG A 357 -0.51 22.05 -20.99
C ARG A 357 -0.41 20.69 -21.65
N ASN A 358 0.74 20.04 -21.50
CA ASN A 358 0.92 18.66 -21.94
C ASN A 358 0.24 17.72 -20.94
N ILE A 359 -0.65 16.86 -21.43
CA ILE A 359 -1.35 15.86 -20.62
C ILE A 359 -0.98 14.47 -21.13
N CYS A 360 -0.52 13.59 -20.23
CA CYS A 360 -0.32 12.17 -20.51
C CYS A 360 -1.52 11.40 -19.97
N LEU A 361 -2.23 10.70 -20.86
CA LEU A 361 -3.37 9.84 -20.51
C LEU A 361 -2.93 8.37 -20.58
N ALA A 362 -3.16 7.64 -19.49
CA ALA A 362 -2.81 6.23 -19.36
C ALA A 362 -4.07 5.41 -19.05
N PRO A 363 -4.57 4.58 -19.99
CA PRO A 363 -5.65 3.65 -19.70
C PRO A 363 -5.15 2.57 -18.73
N LEU A 364 -5.91 2.32 -17.65
CA LEU A 364 -5.51 1.42 -16.58
C LEU A 364 -6.25 0.08 -16.63
N ALA A 365 -7.54 0.11 -16.94
CA ALA A 365 -8.35 -1.10 -17.10
C ALA A 365 -9.54 -0.87 -18.05
N SER A 366 -10.00 -1.95 -18.70
CA SER A 366 -11.12 -1.94 -19.62
C SER A 366 -12.06 -3.14 -19.42
N HIS A 367 -13.36 -2.91 -19.62
CA HIS A 367 -14.39 -3.94 -19.73
C HIS A 367 -14.67 -4.15 -21.22
N GLY A 368 -14.01 -5.16 -21.80
CA GLY A 368 -14.07 -5.45 -23.24
C GLY A 368 -13.68 -4.24 -24.08
N ASN A 369 -14.69 -3.51 -24.54
CA ASN A 369 -14.55 -2.42 -25.49
C ASN A 369 -14.60 -0.98 -24.89
N ALA A 370 -14.65 -0.83 -23.56
CA ALA A 370 -14.65 0.47 -22.90
C ALA A 370 -13.63 0.50 -21.75
N PRO A 371 -12.68 1.46 -21.70
CA PRO A 371 -11.88 1.67 -20.50
C PRO A 371 -12.78 2.15 -19.37
N TYR A 372 -12.67 1.52 -18.20
CA TYR A 372 -13.39 1.93 -17.00
C TYR A 372 -12.44 2.54 -15.96
N SER A 373 -11.13 2.63 -16.23
CA SER A 373 -10.25 3.45 -15.42
C SER A 373 -9.08 4.06 -16.21
N ILE A 374 -8.73 5.30 -15.87
CA ILE A 374 -7.67 6.10 -16.52
C ILE A 374 -6.89 6.90 -15.47
N ALA A 375 -5.58 7.00 -15.66
CA ALA A 375 -4.75 8.03 -15.03
C ALA A 375 -4.49 9.18 -16.01
N ALA A 376 -4.66 10.41 -15.54
CA ALA A 376 -4.34 11.64 -16.26
C ALA A 376 -3.23 12.40 -15.52
N VAL A 377 -2.11 12.59 -16.20
CA VAL A 377 -0.93 13.30 -15.67
C VAL A 377 -0.84 14.65 -16.37
N ILE A 378 -0.97 15.74 -15.62
CA ILE A 378 -0.81 17.11 -16.15
C ILE A 378 0.59 17.58 -15.83
N MET A 379 1.33 17.91 -16.88
CA MET A 379 2.73 18.31 -16.80
C MET A 379 2.87 19.83 -16.81
N LYS A 380 3.90 20.36 -16.12
CA LYS A 380 4.27 21.78 -16.23
C LYS A 380 4.80 22.09 -17.63
N SER A 381 4.73 23.36 -18.03
CA SER A 381 5.31 23.83 -19.29
C SER A 381 6.82 23.53 -19.33
N GLY A 382 7.29 22.91 -20.42
CA GLY A 382 8.69 22.49 -20.59
C GLY A 382 9.05 21.11 -20.02
N ALA A 383 8.10 20.37 -19.43
CA ALA A 383 8.33 19.01 -18.97
C ALA A 383 8.55 18.03 -20.14
N ASP A 384 9.47 17.07 -19.93
CA ASP A 384 9.81 16.05 -20.93
C ASP A 384 8.78 14.91 -20.93
N SER A 385 7.82 15.01 -21.86
CA SER A 385 6.82 13.94 -22.10
C SER A 385 7.45 12.57 -22.43
N GLY A 386 8.67 12.55 -22.99
CA GLY A 386 9.42 11.33 -23.28
C GLY A 386 9.95 10.62 -22.04
N ARG A 387 9.87 11.24 -20.85
CA ARG A 387 10.18 10.61 -19.56
C ARG A 387 8.92 10.17 -18.81
N VAL A 388 7.82 10.89 -18.94
CA VAL A 388 6.56 10.64 -18.22
C VAL A 388 5.82 9.44 -18.80
N CYS A 389 5.63 9.38 -20.13
CA CYS A 389 4.87 8.29 -20.74
C CYS A 389 5.51 6.91 -20.49
N PRO A 390 6.82 6.68 -20.71
CA PRO A 390 7.42 5.37 -20.44
C PRO A 390 7.37 4.96 -18.97
N PHE A 391 7.49 5.93 -18.05
CA PHE A 391 7.32 5.64 -16.62
C PHE A 391 5.89 5.22 -16.30
N MET A 392 4.91 5.96 -16.84
CA MET A 392 3.51 5.60 -16.65
C MET A 392 3.21 4.20 -17.22
N ASP A 393 3.85 3.80 -18.32
CA ASP A 393 3.68 2.48 -18.93
C ASP A 393 4.24 1.37 -18.04
N GLU A 394 5.36 1.64 -17.37
CA GLU A 394 6.00 0.71 -16.42
C GLU A 394 5.09 0.42 -15.22
N ILE A 395 4.48 1.46 -14.62
CA ILE A 395 3.62 1.30 -13.44
C ILE A 395 2.15 1.01 -13.79
N ARG A 396 1.75 1.16 -15.06
CA ARG A 396 0.38 0.97 -15.55
C ARG A 396 -0.24 -0.37 -15.13
N PRO A 397 0.42 -1.53 -15.23
CA PRO A 397 -0.17 -2.81 -14.83
C PRO A 397 -0.54 -2.82 -13.34
N MET A 398 0.30 -2.24 -12.49
CA MET A 398 0.07 -2.19 -11.05
C MET A 398 -1.09 -1.26 -10.71
N LEU A 399 -1.09 -0.05 -11.29
CA LEU A 399 -2.20 0.88 -11.16
C LEU A 399 -3.51 0.26 -11.66
N GLY A 400 -3.47 -0.48 -12.78
CA GLY A 400 -4.61 -1.22 -13.30
C GLY A 400 -5.21 -2.18 -12.29
N VAL A 401 -4.40 -3.01 -11.62
CA VAL A 401 -4.87 -3.93 -10.57
C VAL A 401 -5.49 -3.18 -9.39
N ILE A 402 -4.85 -2.11 -8.91
CA ILE A 402 -5.34 -1.32 -7.78
C ILE A 402 -6.69 -0.65 -8.16
N SER A 403 -6.81 -0.13 -9.39
CA SER A 403 -8.05 0.47 -9.89
C SER A 403 -9.21 -0.51 -9.95
N ARG A 404 -9.02 -1.77 -10.39
CA ARG A 404 -10.13 -2.75 -10.39
C ARG A 404 -10.61 -3.09 -8.99
N ARG A 405 -9.68 -3.15 -8.03
CA ARG A 405 -10.04 -3.43 -6.64
C ARG A 405 -10.87 -2.29 -6.06
N GLU A 406 -10.52 -1.05 -6.37
CA GLU A 406 -11.28 0.12 -5.93
C GLU A 406 -12.69 0.14 -6.54
N GLU A 407 -12.82 -0.18 -7.83
CA GLU A 407 -14.12 -0.37 -8.50
C GLU A 407 -14.97 -1.45 -7.80
N ALA A 408 -14.39 -2.62 -7.54
CA ALA A 408 -15.10 -3.70 -6.84
C ALA A 408 -15.53 -3.26 -5.42
N PHE A 409 -14.68 -2.52 -4.71
CA PHE A 409 -15.01 -1.99 -3.40
C PHE A 409 -16.17 -0.99 -3.45
N LEU A 410 -16.14 -0.02 -4.38
CA LEU A 410 -17.23 0.95 -4.56
C LEU A 410 -18.56 0.25 -4.92
N THR A 411 -18.49 -0.79 -5.75
CA THR A 411 -19.65 -1.59 -6.13
C THR A 411 -20.25 -2.30 -4.92
N VAL A 412 -19.43 -2.99 -4.12
CA VAL A 412 -19.87 -3.66 -2.90
C VAL A 412 -20.45 -2.67 -1.89
N GLU A 413 -19.86 -1.49 -1.73
CA GLU A 413 -20.36 -0.48 -0.79
C GLU A 413 -21.71 0.10 -1.23
N LYS A 414 -21.88 0.36 -2.54
CA LYS A 414 -23.15 0.79 -3.13
C LYS A 414 -24.23 -0.29 -2.99
N GLU A 415 -23.90 -1.55 -3.25
CA GLU A 415 -24.78 -2.68 -3.01
C GLU A 415 -25.15 -2.78 -1.52
N ARG A 416 -24.17 -2.66 -0.62
CA ARG A 416 -24.38 -2.67 0.83
C ARG A 416 -25.33 -1.56 1.26
N GLU A 417 -25.17 -0.35 0.74
CA GLU A 417 -26.07 0.77 1.01
C GLU A 417 -27.48 0.48 0.49
N GLN A 418 -27.62 -0.07 -0.72
CA GLN A 418 -28.92 -0.46 -1.28
C GLN A 418 -29.58 -1.57 -0.47
N PHE A 419 -28.82 -2.59 -0.07
CA PHE A 419 -29.29 -3.66 0.81
C PHE A 419 -29.71 -3.12 2.17
N TYR A 420 -28.92 -2.22 2.76
CA TYR A 420 -29.27 -1.57 4.03
C TYR A 420 -30.56 -0.76 3.89
N ARG A 421 -30.71 0.04 2.83
CA ARG A 421 -31.93 0.81 2.57
C ARG A 421 -33.14 -0.11 2.38
N ARG A 422 -33.02 -1.23 1.66
CA ARG A 422 -34.10 -2.23 1.50
C ARG A 422 -34.41 -2.97 2.80
N ALA A 423 -33.41 -3.20 3.64
CA ALA A 423 -33.57 -3.89 4.93
C ALA A 423 -34.19 -2.99 6.00
N VAL A 424 -34.05 -1.66 5.88
CA VAL A 424 -34.43 -0.69 6.92
C VAL A 424 -35.66 0.13 6.54
N LEU A 425 -35.84 0.46 5.26
CA LEU A 425 -36.92 1.31 4.79
C LEU A 425 -38.02 0.50 4.10
N ASP A 426 -39.24 1.03 4.15
CA ASP A 426 -40.32 0.65 3.25
C ASP A 426 -40.10 1.32 1.89
N MET A 427 -40.02 0.51 0.83
CA MET A 427 -39.62 1.00 -0.50
C MET A 427 -40.66 1.90 -1.17
N LEU A 428 -41.92 1.83 -0.75
CA LEU A 428 -42.98 2.70 -1.27
C LEU A 428 -42.92 4.06 -0.58
N THR A 429 -43.04 4.08 0.75
CA THR A 429 -43.24 5.32 1.51
C THR A 429 -41.93 6.02 1.91
N GLY A 430 -40.79 5.32 1.84
CA GLY A 430 -39.48 5.83 2.27
C GLY A 430 -39.33 6.02 3.78
N LEU A 431 -40.31 5.58 4.57
CA LEU A 431 -40.28 5.50 6.03
C LEU A 431 -39.56 4.22 6.50
N TYR A 432 -39.28 4.09 7.79
CA TYR A 432 -38.74 2.85 8.33
C TYR A 432 -39.74 1.69 8.19
N ASN A 433 -39.26 0.47 7.98
CA ASN A 433 -40.10 -0.70 7.97
C ASN A 433 -40.31 -1.27 9.38
N ARG A 434 -41.28 -2.17 9.53
CA ARG A 434 -41.62 -2.82 10.81
C ARG A 434 -40.45 -3.59 11.42
N TYR A 435 -39.56 -4.18 10.61
CA TYR A 435 -38.41 -4.93 11.11
C TYR A 435 -37.41 -4.00 11.82
N TYR A 436 -37.07 -2.87 11.19
CA TYR A 436 -36.20 -1.86 11.79
C TYR A 436 -36.81 -1.24 13.05
N MET A 437 -38.11 -0.95 13.02
CA MET A 437 -38.85 -0.46 14.20
C MET A 437 -38.74 -1.42 15.39
N ASN A 438 -38.86 -2.73 15.18
CA ASN A 438 -38.71 -3.69 16.27
C ASN A 438 -37.28 -3.67 16.84
N ALA A 439 -36.27 -3.56 15.98
CA ALA A 439 -34.87 -3.54 16.41
C ALA A 439 -34.51 -2.26 17.19
N GLU A 440 -34.87 -1.08 16.68
CA GLU A 440 -34.52 0.20 17.31
C GLU A 440 -35.51 0.60 18.41
N GLY A 441 -36.80 0.34 18.24
CA GLY A 441 -37.83 0.66 19.23
C GLY A 441 -37.64 -0.09 20.55
N VAL A 442 -37.13 -1.34 20.53
CA VAL A 442 -36.80 -2.08 21.75
C VAL A 442 -35.64 -1.42 22.50
N LYS A 443 -34.60 -0.97 21.77
CA LYS A 443 -33.49 -0.23 22.36
C LYS A 443 -33.97 1.09 22.95
N GLU A 444 -34.89 1.76 22.27
CA GLU A 444 -35.41 3.06 22.69
C GLU A 444 -36.25 2.96 23.97
N VAL A 445 -37.09 1.92 24.09
CA VAL A 445 -37.81 1.61 25.35
C VAL A 445 -36.82 1.34 26.50
N GLN A 446 -35.73 0.61 26.24
CA GLN A 446 -34.71 0.36 27.26
C GLN A 446 -33.97 1.64 27.69
N LYS A 447 -33.65 2.53 26.74
CA LYS A 447 -33.04 3.83 27.03
C LYS A 447 -33.99 4.72 27.84
N ALA A 448 -35.25 4.84 27.42
CA ALA A 448 -36.28 5.61 28.12
C ALA A 448 -36.45 5.12 29.57
N ALA A 449 -36.48 3.79 29.78
CA ALA A 449 -36.57 3.21 31.11
C ALA A 449 -35.31 3.44 31.97
N ARG A 450 -34.13 3.46 31.35
CA ARG A 450 -32.84 3.65 32.04
C ARG A 450 -32.56 5.11 32.40
N TYR A 451 -32.89 6.02 31.50
CA TYR A 451 -32.61 7.46 31.63
C TYR A 451 -33.84 8.28 32.04
N GLU A 452 -34.96 7.61 32.31
CA GLU A 452 -36.19 8.18 32.86
C GLU A 452 -36.76 9.36 32.06
N TYR A 453 -36.78 9.24 30.72
CA TYR A 453 -37.45 10.22 29.85
C TYR A 453 -38.74 9.67 29.25
N SER A 454 -39.67 10.57 28.92
CA SER A 454 -40.95 10.23 28.28
C SER A 454 -40.74 9.68 26.86
N LEU A 455 -41.44 8.59 26.56
CA LEU A 455 -41.44 7.95 25.24
C LEU A 455 -42.88 7.71 24.84
N SER A 456 -43.32 8.27 23.72
CA SER A 456 -44.68 8.11 23.24
C SER A 456 -44.75 7.39 21.89
N CYS A 457 -45.88 6.77 21.61
CA CYS A 457 -46.18 6.08 20.37
C CYS A 457 -47.47 6.62 19.78
N ILE A 458 -47.46 6.90 18.48
CA ILE A 458 -48.65 7.23 17.69
C ILE A 458 -48.87 6.10 16.70
N MET A 459 -50.04 5.46 16.74
CA MET A 459 -50.51 4.55 15.71
C MET A 459 -51.45 5.31 14.77
N ILE A 460 -51.30 5.14 13.47
CA ILE A 460 -52.00 5.89 12.42
C ILE A 460 -52.55 4.91 11.40
N ASP A 461 -53.75 5.16 10.92
CA ASP A 461 -54.35 4.40 9.83
C ASP A 461 -55.16 5.32 8.92
N ILE A 462 -55.11 5.02 7.62
CA ILE A 462 -55.83 5.77 6.59
C ILE A 462 -57.30 5.34 6.58
N ASP A 463 -58.18 6.30 6.84
CA ASP A 463 -59.61 6.05 6.86
C ASP A 463 -60.09 5.66 5.45
N HIS A 464 -60.87 4.57 5.37
CA HIS A 464 -61.49 4.11 4.12
C HIS A 464 -60.50 3.80 2.98
N PHE A 465 -59.24 3.46 3.27
CA PHE A 465 -58.22 3.21 2.23
C PHE A 465 -58.61 2.10 1.24
N LYS A 466 -59.32 1.07 1.71
CA LYS A 466 -59.87 0.05 0.82
C LYS A 466 -60.82 0.64 -0.24
N GLU A 467 -61.66 1.61 0.11
CA GLU A 467 -62.56 2.27 -0.84
C GLU A 467 -61.78 3.10 -1.88
N ILE A 468 -60.66 3.70 -1.48
CA ILE A 468 -59.75 4.40 -2.40
C ILE A 468 -59.18 3.40 -3.43
N ASN A 469 -58.69 2.24 -2.98
CA ASN A 469 -58.18 1.20 -3.86
C ASN A 469 -59.27 0.61 -4.77
N ASP A 470 -60.46 0.32 -4.21
CA ASP A 470 -61.56 -0.29 -4.95
C ASP A 470 -62.14 0.69 -6.00
N THR A 471 -62.09 2.00 -5.74
CA THR A 471 -62.62 3.05 -6.65
C THR A 471 -61.61 3.50 -7.70
N HIS A 472 -60.34 3.66 -7.32
CA HIS A 472 -59.31 4.29 -8.17
C HIS A 472 -58.18 3.36 -8.59
N GLY A 473 -58.16 2.13 -8.08
CA GLY A 473 -57.13 1.12 -8.35
C GLY A 473 -55.91 1.25 -7.44
N HIS A 474 -55.21 0.13 -7.27
CA HIS A 474 -54.01 0.04 -6.43
C HIS A 474 -52.91 1.07 -6.74
N PRO A 475 -52.59 1.42 -8.01
CA PRO A 475 -51.57 2.43 -8.30
C PRO A 475 -51.89 3.82 -7.70
N VAL A 476 -53.18 4.17 -7.61
CA VAL A 476 -53.62 5.42 -6.99
C VAL A 476 -53.50 5.34 -5.46
N GLY A 477 -53.86 4.21 -4.86
CA GLY A 477 -53.64 3.99 -3.43
C GLY A 477 -52.16 4.03 -3.04
N ASP A 478 -51.29 3.45 -3.87
CA ASP A 478 -49.85 3.49 -3.68
C ASP A 478 -49.32 4.94 -3.68
N ALA A 479 -49.74 5.77 -4.63
CA ALA A 479 -49.37 7.18 -4.66
C ALA A 479 -49.88 7.97 -3.44
N VAL A 480 -51.08 7.65 -2.92
CA VAL A 480 -51.58 8.23 -1.66
C VAL A 480 -50.69 7.83 -0.48
N LEU A 481 -50.25 6.57 -0.41
CA LEU A 481 -49.33 6.10 0.62
C LEU A 481 -47.97 6.80 0.56
N GLU A 482 -47.43 7.00 -0.66
CA GLU A 482 -46.17 7.74 -0.88
C GLU A 482 -46.27 9.17 -0.36
N GLU A 483 -47.34 9.90 -0.71
CA GLU A 483 -47.56 11.28 -0.29
C GLU A 483 -47.75 11.38 1.24
N ILE A 484 -48.51 10.46 1.86
CA ILE A 484 -48.66 10.41 3.32
C ILE A 484 -47.33 10.10 4.00
N GLY A 485 -46.56 9.17 3.46
CA GLY A 485 -45.21 8.86 3.95
C GLY A 485 -44.30 10.10 3.94
N HIS A 486 -44.38 10.91 2.88
CA HIS A 486 -43.65 12.17 2.78
C HIS A 486 -44.08 13.18 3.86
N ILE A 487 -45.38 13.37 4.06
CA ILE A 487 -45.92 14.28 5.09
C ILE A 487 -45.48 13.83 6.49
N ILE A 488 -45.58 12.54 6.80
CA ILE A 488 -45.14 11.98 8.08
C ILE A 488 -43.64 12.22 8.30
N ARG A 489 -42.82 11.98 7.27
CA ARG A 489 -41.37 12.18 7.34
C ARG A 489 -40.98 13.63 7.59
N GLN A 490 -41.66 14.59 6.96
CA GLN A 490 -41.41 16.02 7.18
C GLN A 490 -41.83 16.48 8.58
N ALA A 491 -42.84 15.85 9.17
CA ALA A 491 -43.33 16.19 10.50
C ALA A 491 -42.48 15.59 11.64
N ALA A 492 -41.76 14.49 11.36
CA ALA A 492 -40.89 13.79 12.30
C ALA A 492 -39.53 14.50 12.47
N ARG A 493 -38.97 14.46 13.68
CA ARG A 493 -37.61 14.93 13.98
C ARG A 493 -36.58 13.84 13.67
N ASP A 494 -35.30 14.19 13.58
CA ASP A 494 -34.20 13.25 13.35
C ASP A 494 -34.13 12.10 14.38
N VAL A 495 -34.62 12.34 15.61
CA VAL A 495 -34.67 11.35 16.70
C VAL A 495 -35.94 10.50 16.70
N ASP A 496 -36.97 10.90 15.96
CA ASP A 496 -38.24 10.18 15.90
C ASP A 496 -38.12 8.99 14.93
N LEU A 497 -38.90 7.94 15.14
CA LEU A 497 -38.93 6.76 14.27
C LEU A 497 -40.28 6.69 13.54
N PRO A 498 -40.43 7.33 12.37
CA PRO A 498 -41.61 7.17 11.53
C PRO A 498 -41.53 5.86 10.72
N VAL A 499 -42.56 5.05 10.82
CA VAL A 499 -42.57 3.66 10.39
C VAL A 499 -43.84 3.38 9.58
N ARG A 500 -43.72 2.65 8.47
CA ARG A 500 -44.87 1.96 7.88
C ARG A 500 -45.05 0.62 8.58
N TYR A 501 -46.09 0.51 9.38
CA TYR A 501 -46.34 -0.64 10.25
C TYR A 501 -46.99 -1.80 9.49
N GLY A 502 -47.90 -1.47 8.57
CA GLY A 502 -48.70 -2.43 7.81
C GLY A 502 -49.04 -1.90 6.41
N GLY A 503 -50.12 -2.42 5.81
CA GLY A 503 -50.56 -2.04 4.46
C GLY A 503 -50.87 -0.53 4.35
N GLU A 504 -51.81 -0.07 5.16
CA GLU A 504 -52.26 1.34 5.28
C GLU A 504 -51.97 1.96 6.65
N GLU A 505 -51.21 1.23 7.48
CA GLU A 505 -50.93 1.58 8.87
C GLU A 505 -49.53 2.18 9.01
N PHE A 506 -49.44 3.29 9.73
CA PHE A 506 -48.21 3.99 10.06
C PHE A 506 -48.03 4.10 11.57
N LEU A 507 -46.80 4.27 12.03
CA LEU A 507 -46.47 4.38 13.43
C LEU A 507 -45.34 5.39 13.63
N LEU A 508 -45.40 6.18 14.70
CA LEU A 508 -44.28 7.01 15.15
C LEU A 508 -43.90 6.64 16.57
N ILE A 509 -42.61 6.38 16.80
CA ILE A 509 -42.02 6.34 18.15
C ILE A 509 -41.33 7.69 18.39
N LEU A 510 -41.65 8.33 19.51
CA LEU A 510 -41.26 9.70 19.83
C LEU A 510 -40.47 9.75 21.14
N PRO A 511 -39.13 9.65 21.08
CA PRO A 511 -38.27 9.87 22.23
C PRO A 511 -38.45 11.27 22.84
N HIS A 512 -38.22 11.38 24.14
CA HIS A 512 -38.32 12.63 24.90
C HIS A 512 -39.65 13.38 24.68
N THR A 513 -40.75 12.65 24.54
CA THR A 513 -42.08 13.21 24.22
C THR A 513 -43.14 12.55 25.08
N ASP A 514 -43.84 13.36 25.85
CA ASP A 514 -44.98 12.94 26.67
C ASP A 514 -46.26 12.82 25.84
N ALA A 515 -47.34 12.31 26.45
CA ALA A 515 -48.62 12.12 25.77
C ALA A 515 -49.18 13.42 25.17
N THR A 516 -49.00 14.56 25.84
CA THR A 516 -49.46 15.88 25.38
C THR A 516 -48.71 16.34 24.13
N GLY A 517 -47.38 16.18 24.12
CA GLY A 517 -46.56 16.49 22.95
C GLY A 517 -46.89 15.59 21.76
N ALA A 518 -47.10 14.29 22.02
CA ALA A 518 -47.49 13.33 21.00
C ALA A 518 -48.89 13.63 20.42
N GLU A 519 -49.86 14.02 21.25
CA GLU A 519 -51.20 14.45 20.81
C GLU A 519 -51.12 15.66 19.88
N LYS A 520 -50.32 16.67 20.23
CA LYS A 520 -50.13 17.86 19.37
C LYS A 520 -49.56 17.50 18.00
N LEU A 521 -48.59 16.58 17.96
CA LEU A 521 -48.04 16.07 16.70
C LEU A 521 -49.10 15.29 15.90
N ALA A 522 -49.87 14.44 16.58
CA ALA A 522 -50.94 13.66 15.98
C ALA A 522 -52.02 14.57 15.36
N GLU A 523 -52.48 15.59 16.08
CA GLU A 523 -53.47 16.55 15.57
C GLU A 523 -52.91 17.39 14.41
N ARG A 524 -51.63 17.74 14.46
CA ARG A 524 -50.97 18.42 13.34
C ARG A 524 -50.96 17.56 12.08
N LEU A 525 -50.55 16.29 12.20
CA LEU A 525 -50.55 15.33 11.10
C LEU A 525 -51.96 15.11 10.54
N ARG A 526 -52.95 14.92 11.42
CA ARG A 526 -54.36 14.77 11.04
C ARG A 526 -54.85 15.95 10.20
N ASN A 527 -54.62 17.17 10.68
CA ASN A 527 -55.01 18.38 9.97
C ASN A 527 -54.27 18.49 8.64
N GLN A 528 -52.94 18.32 8.63
CA GLN A 528 -52.13 18.39 7.41
C GLN A 528 -52.65 17.44 6.33
N ILE A 529 -52.94 16.18 6.68
CA ILE A 529 -53.46 15.20 5.72
C ILE A 529 -54.89 15.54 5.29
N SER A 530 -55.77 15.92 6.22
CA SER A 530 -57.17 16.27 5.89
C SER A 530 -57.31 17.49 4.98
N PHE A 531 -56.37 18.44 5.06
CA PHE A 531 -56.34 19.64 4.20
C PHE A 531 -55.46 19.46 2.95
N HIS A 532 -54.67 18.38 2.88
CA HIS A 532 -53.85 18.10 1.71
C HIS A 532 -54.71 17.61 0.55
N THR A 533 -54.46 18.16 -0.64
CA THR A 533 -55.21 17.78 -1.84
C THR A 533 -54.44 16.71 -2.60
N PHE A 534 -54.74 15.44 -2.34
CA PHE A 534 -54.15 14.31 -3.08
C PHE A 534 -54.66 14.30 -4.53
N ARG A 535 -53.75 14.31 -5.52
CA ARG A 535 -54.09 14.31 -6.96
C ARG A 535 -53.29 13.29 -7.80
N PRO A 536 -53.21 12.02 -7.39
CA PRO A 536 -52.39 11.02 -8.10
C PRO A 536 -52.86 10.72 -9.54
N SER A 537 -54.13 10.99 -9.85
CA SER A 537 -54.72 10.83 -11.19
C SER A 537 -55.21 12.15 -11.81
N GLY A 538 -54.83 13.30 -11.23
CA GLY A 538 -55.31 14.62 -11.62
C GLY A 538 -56.68 15.02 -11.03
N VAL A 539 -57.41 14.08 -10.43
CA VAL A 539 -58.67 14.34 -9.69
C VAL A 539 -58.38 14.46 -8.19
N PRO A 540 -58.93 15.45 -7.47
CA PRO A 540 -58.81 15.56 -6.01
C PRO A 540 -59.46 14.38 -5.29
N ILE A 541 -58.71 13.70 -4.42
CA ILE A 541 -59.20 12.62 -3.55
C ILE A 541 -59.14 13.11 -2.10
N PRO A 542 -60.26 13.18 -1.37
CA PRO A 542 -60.23 13.48 0.05
C PRO A 542 -59.69 12.27 0.82
N VAL A 543 -58.68 12.50 1.66
CA VAL A 543 -58.08 11.46 2.50
C VAL A 543 -58.02 11.96 3.94
N THR A 544 -58.47 11.12 4.88
CA THR A 544 -58.36 11.39 6.31
C THR A 544 -57.64 10.24 6.99
N ILE A 545 -57.09 10.53 8.17
CA ILE A 545 -56.42 9.54 9.01
C ILE A 545 -57.00 9.58 10.42
N SER A 546 -57.08 8.41 11.03
CA SER A 546 -57.36 8.26 12.47
C SER A 546 -56.05 7.97 13.20
N LEU A 547 -55.90 8.48 14.43
CA LEU A 547 -54.67 8.32 15.20
C LEU A 547 -54.95 7.93 16.65
N GLY A 548 -54.15 7.00 17.17
CA GLY A 548 -54.13 6.59 18.57
C GLY A 548 -52.80 6.91 19.23
N VAL A 549 -52.82 7.56 20.39
CA VAL A 549 -51.62 7.99 21.12
C VAL A 549 -51.52 7.27 22.47
N ALA A 550 -50.34 6.76 22.79
CA ALA A 550 -50.03 6.20 24.11
C ALA A 550 -48.62 6.62 24.55
N GLU A 551 -48.45 6.91 25.85
CA GLU A 551 -47.15 7.18 26.47
C GLU A 551 -46.67 5.95 27.26
N MET A 552 -45.37 5.64 27.18
CA MET A 552 -44.72 4.51 27.85
C MET A 552 -44.92 4.57 29.36
N LYS A 553 -45.41 3.47 29.93
CA LYS A 553 -45.50 3.26 31.38
C LYS A 553 -44.28 2.49 31.88
N ARG A 554 -43.97 2.62 33.17
CA ARG A 554 -42.84 1.92 33.80
C ARG A 554 -43.01 0.40 33.62
N GLY A 555 -41.97 -0.27 33.11
CA GLY A 555 -41.98 -1.72 32.87
C GLY A 555 -42.64 -2.14 31.56
N ASP A 556 -42.96 -1.19 30.68
CA ASP A 556 -43.44 -1.53 29.34
C ASP A 556 -42.38 -2.20 28.47
N THR A 557 -42.89 -2.97 27.53
CA THR A 557 -42.15 -3.39 26.33
C THR A 557 -42.68 -2.61 25.14
N LEU A 558 -41.91 -2.55 24.05
CA LEU A 558 -42.36 -1.94 22.80
C LEU A 558 -43.73 -2.47 22.37
N SER A 559 -43.93 -3.79 22.41
CA SER A 559 -45.21 -4.41 22.03
C SER A 559 -46.40 -3.94 22.88
N LYS A 560 -46.20 -3.72 24.19
CA LYS A 560 -47.26 -3.19 25.08
C LYS A 560 -47.60 -1.74 24.75
N LEU A 561 -46.59 -0.90 24.52
CA LEU A 561 -46.78 0.50 24.14
C LEU A 561 -47.53 0.61 22.80
N VAL A 562 -47.08 -0.11 21.78
CA VAL A 562 -47.73 -0.15 20.46
C VAL A 562 -49.17 -0.64 20.57
N LYS A 563 -49.43 -1.69 21.35
CA LYS A 563 -50.78 -2.22 21.56
C LYS A 563 -51.71 -1.22 22.23
N ARG A 564 -51.22 -0.39 23.16
CA ARG A 564 -52.05 0.66 23.78
C ARG A 564 -52.38 1.79 22.81
N ALA A 565 -51.42 2.19 21.97
CA ALA A 565 -51.67 3.15 20.89
C ALA A 565 -52.70 2.61 19.88
N ASP A 566 -52.59 1.33 19.50
CA ASP A 566 -53.54 0.63 18.63
C ASP A 566 -54.97 0.60 19.19
N VAL A 567 -55.13 0.34 20.50
CA VAL A 567 -56.43 0.42 21.17
C VAL A 567 -57.04 1.83 21.07
N GLN A 568 -56.23 2.89 21.17
CA GLN A 568 -56.75 4.25 20.98
C GLN A 568 -57.09 4.54 19.52
N LEU A 569 -56.31 4.03 18.57
CA LEU A 569 -56.61 4.15 17.14
C LEU A 569 -57.97 3.50 16.83
N TYR A 570 -58.20 2.30 17.36
CA TYR A 570 -59.48 1.61 17.22
C TYR A 570 -60.65 2.46 17.75
N ARG A 571 -60.49 3.09 18.93
CA ARG A 571 -61.48 4.03 19.49
C ARG A 571 -61.69 5.26 18.62
N ALA A 572 -60.65 5.77 17.96
CA ALA A 572 -60.77 6.87 17.02
C ALA A 572 -61.61 6.48 15.80
N LYS A 573 -61.42 5.26 15.29
CA LYS A 573 -62.23 4.72 14.18
C LYS A 573 -63.70 4.52 14.56
N GLU A 574 -63.99 4.01 15.75
CA GLU A 574 -65.38 3.84 16.23
C GLU A 574 -66.08 5.17 16.53
N ALA A 575 -65.34 6.18 16.98
CA ALA A 575 -65.88 7.49 17.33
C ALA A 575 -66.16 8.40 16.11
N GLY A 576 -66.12 7.85 14.88
CA GLY A 576 -66.41 8.59 13.66
C GLY A 576 -65.21 8.93 12.77
N ARG A 577 -64.02 8.34 13.03
CA ARG A 577 -62.79 8.54 12.25
C ARG A 577 -62.30 9.99 12.21
N ASN A 578 -61.26 10.29 11.42
CA ASN A 578 -60.63 11.61 11.30
C ASN A 578 -60.43 12.33 12.65
N GLN A 579 -59.87 11.63 13.64
CA GLN A 579 -59.66 12.17 14.97
C GLN A 579 -58.49 11.50 15.68
N VAL A 580 -57.99 12.18 16.72
CA VAL A 580 -56.98 11.64 17.63
C VAL A 580 -57.68 11.13 18.90
N LYS A 581 -57.28 9.96 19.39
CA LYS A 581 -57.59 9.49 20.75
C LYS A 581 -56.29 9.28 21.52
N VAL A 582 -56.23 9.81 22.73
CA VAL A 582 -55.09 9.68 23.65
C VAL A 582 -55.47 8.76 24.79
N GLU A 583 -54.54 7.89 25.18
CA GLU A 583 -54.70 7.09 26.38
C GLU A 583 -54.68 8.02 27.61
N VAL A 584 -55.79 8.04 28.34
CA VAL A 584 -55.90 8.78 29.59
C VAL A 584 -55.06 8.06 30.66
N PRO A 585 -54.18 8.74 31.40
CA PRO A 585 -53.51 8.16 32.56
C PRO A 585 -54.56 7.69 33.58
N GLU A 586 -54.39 6.48 34.12
CA GLU A 586 -55.16 6.03 35.29
C GLU A 586 -54.71 6.76 36.56
#